data_AF-A0A917CX86-F1
#
_entry.id   AF-A0A917CX86-F1
#
_cell.length_a   1.000
_cell.length_b   1.000
_cell.length_c   1.000
_cell.angle_alpha   90.00
_cell.angle_beta   90.00
_cell.angle_gamma   90.00
#
_symmetry.space_group_name_H-M   'P 1'
#
loop_
_entity.id
_entity.type
_entity.pdbx_description
1 polymer ?
#
loop_
_entity_poly.entity_id
_entity_poly.type
_entity_poly.pdbx_seq_one_letter_code
_entity_poly.pdbx_strand_id
1 'polypeptide(L)'
;MNKPVKYLSADLLICPNSGEVRQGKQSIRLSPVNMRVLMVLIKHAGNTVTRQQIFDQVWPNQVVSDDALTRAIADLRSQLKPLSTYSTLIKTRPKFGYSWQPVVRPLSADNQYKSNWLRTLLRTLSGYIALFILAVGLVYGFLYWQFKSEPVALVILPTETTQPNWAVDAALQQAVLKTDDLNYLSDHAFYAHKGNPYPYFSHEFGVRWFIESKLDNNALTLQLVDARTALVIYSEEHSIETKDELTRKAREFIQFVAEL
;
A
#
# COMPACT_ATOMS: atom_id res chain seq x y z
N MET A 1 8.96 -35.99 6.64
CA MET A 1 10.17 -35.78 7.47
C MET A 1 11.26 -35.16 6.62
N ASN A 2 11.54 -33.87 6.83
CA ASN A 2 12.53 -33.13 6.05
C ASN A 2 13.94 -33.53 6.53
N LYS A 3 14.65 -34.39 5.78
CA LYS A 3 16.00 -34.84 6.17
C LYS A 3 16.97 -33.65 6.00
N PRO A 4 17.88 -33.40 6.96
CA PRO A 4 18.84 -32.30 6.82
C PRO A 4 19.72 -32.51 5.59
N VAL A 5 19.92 -31.42 4.83
CA VAL A 5 20.52 -31.43 3.50
C VAL A 5 22.04 -31.59 3.56
N LYS A 6 22.67 -31.20 4.69
CA LYS A 6 24.11 -31.34 4.94
C LYS A 6 24.36 -31.69 6.40
N TYR A 7 25.50 -32.29 6.69
CA TYR A 7 25.92 -32.63 8.06
C TYR A 7 27.32 -32.08 8.31
N LEU A 8 27.56 -31.54 9.50
CA LEU A 8 28.88 -31.12 9.96
C LEU A 8 29.37 -32.08 11.04
N SER A 9 30.56 -32.63 10.87
CA SER A 9 31.14 -33.60 11.81
C SER A 9 32.66 -33.64 11.68
N ALA A 10 33.42 -33.53 12.78
CA ALA A 10 34.90 -33.55 12.77
C ALA A 10 35.53 -32.59 11.73
N ASP A 11 34.96 -31.38 11.63
CA ASP A 11 35.31 -30.32 10.66
C ASP A 11 35.05 -30.68 9.18
N LEU A 12 34.41 -31.82 8.94
CA LEU A 12 33.95 -32.26 7.63
C LEU A 12 32.53 -31.80 7.37
N LEU A 13 32.34 -31.08 6.27
CA LEU A 13 31.04 -30.80 5.68
C LEU A 13 30.65 -31.94 4.74
N ILE A 14 29.61 -32.66 5.09
CA ILE A 14 29.13 -33.85 4.39
C ILE A 14 27.88 -33.46 3.62
N CYS A 15 27.93 -33.62 2.30
CA CYS A 15 26.87 -33.25 1.36
C CYS A 15 26.30 -34.51 0.70
N PRO A 16 25.26 -35.14 1.28
CA PRO A 16 24.75 -36.43 0.81
C PRO A 16 24.18 -36.36 -0.62
N ASN A 17 23.58 -35.22 -1.00
CA ASN A 17 22.98 -35.04 -2.32
C ASN A 17 24.01 -34.96 -3.45
N SER A 18 25.21 -34.40 -3.18
CA SER A 18 26.29 -34.33 -4.18
C SER A 18 27.25 -35.51 -4.09
N GLY A 19 27.21 -36.29 -3.01
CA GLY A 19 28.17 -37.36 -2.75
C GLY A 19 29.54 -36.85 -2.31
N GLU A 20 29.64 -35.59 -1.89
CA GLU A 20 30.91 -34.94 -1.57
C GLU A 20 31.11 -34.74 -0.07
N VAL A 21 32.37 -34.82 0.36
CA VAL A 21 32.83 -34.46 1.70
C VAL A 21 33.90 -33.39 1.58
N ARG A 22 33.78 -32.30 2.34
CA ARG A 22 34.63 -31.11 2.23
C ARG A 22 35.23 -30.72 3.56
N GLN A 23 36.50 -30.31 3.56
CA GLN A 23 37.14 -29.63 4.67
C GLN A 23 37.80 -28.36 4.13
N GLY A 24 37.25 -27.18 4.45
CA GLY A 24 37.72 -25.92 3.88
C GLY A 24 37.70 -25.92 2.33
N LYS A 25 38.89 -25.81 1.72
CA LYS A 25 39.08 -25.81 0.26
C LYS A 25 39.26 -27.20 -0.36
N GLN A 26 39.50 -28.23 0.45
CA GLN A 26 39.66 -29.60 -0.04
C GLN A 26 38.31 -30.31 -0.10
N SER A 27 38.08 -31.09 -1.16
CA SER A 27 36.86 -31.86 -1.36
C SER A 27 37.16 -33.20 -1.99
N ILE A 28 36.54 -34.25 -1.49
CA ILE A 28 36.53 -35.58 -2.11
C ILE A 28 35.12 -35.95 -2.50
N ARG A 29 35.00 -36.77 -3.54
CA ARG A 29 33.74 -37.36 -3.96
C ARG A 29 33.75 -38.84 -3.60
N LEU A 30 32.80 -39.25 -2.76
CA LEU A 30 32.64 -40.64 -2.36
C LEU A 30 31.83 -41.40 -3.42
N SER A 31 32.09 -42.70 -3.52
CA SER A 31 31.21 -43.59 -4.29
C SER A 31 29.79 -43.61 -3.67
N PRO A 32 28.74 -43.89 -4.46
CA PRO A 32 27.37 -43.96 -3.94
C PRO A 32 27.20 -44.97 -2.80
N VAL A 33 27.96 -46.07 -2.83
CA VAL A 33 27.97 -47.08 -1.77
C VAL A 33 28.61 -46.51 -0.50
N ASN A 34 29.80 -45.91 -0.61
CA ASN A 34 30.51 -45.33 0.54
C ASN A 34 29.71 -44.20 1.17
N MET A 35 29.08 -43.33 0.37
CA MET A 35 28.22 -42.26 0.89
C MET A 35 27.02 -42.84 1.65
N ARG A 36 26.40 -43.92 1.17
CA ARG A 36 25.31 -44.58 1.90
C ARG A 36 25.79 -45.20 3.21
N VAL A 37 26.91 -45.91 3.23
CA VAL A 37 27.51 -46.45 4.47
C VAL A 37 27.80 -45.31 5.46
N LEU A 38 28.44 -44.25 5.00
CA LEU A 38 28.75 -43.07 5.81
C LEU A 38 27.48 -42.44 6.40
N MET A 39 26.42 -42.32 5.61
CA MET A 39 25.13 -41.79 6.07
C MET A 39 24.46 -42.65 7.14
N VAL A 40 24.57 -43.98 7.06
CA VAL A 40 24.07 -44.88 8.11
C VAL A 40 24.84 -44.63 9.40
N LEU A 41 26.17 -44.56 9.33
CA LEU A 41 27.02 -44.30 10.50
C LEU A 41 26.77 -42.93 11.14
N ILE A 42 26.56 -41.89 10.34
CA ILE A 42 26.29 -40.51 10.79
C ILE A 42 24.92 -40.40 11.48
N LYS A 43 23.89 -41.03 10.92
CA LYS A 43 22.54 -41.02 11.53
C LYS A 43 22.50 -41.70 12.90
N HIS A 44 23.38 -42.67 13.10
CA HIS A 44 23.54 -43.39 14.35
C HIS A 44 24.84 -42.98 15.08
N ALA A 45 25.33 -41.76 14.87
CA ALA A 45 26.56 -41.28 15.48
C ALA A 45 26.53 -41.43 17.02
N GLY A 46 27.65 -41.85 17.59
CA GLY A 46 27.77 -42.20 19.01
C GLY A 46 27.31 -43.63 19.35
N ASN A 47 26.47 -44.27 18.53
CA ASN A 47 26.01 -45.64 18.73
C ASN A 47 26.77 -46.64 17.84
N THR A 48 26.76 -47.91 18.24
CA THR A 48 27.30 -48.99 17.41
C THR A 48 26.22 -49.49 16.46
N VAL A 49 26.48 -49.40 15.16
CA VAL A 49 25.63 -49.96 14.11
C VAL A 49 26.11 -51.36 13.79
N THR A 50 25.20 -52.34 13.81
CA THR A 50 25.55 -53.74 13.52
C THR A 50 25.81 -53.93 12.03
N ARG A 51 26.58 -54.96 11.67
CA ARG A 51 26.81 -55.30 10.25
C ARG A 51 25.51 -55.52 9.49
N GLN A 52 24.57 -56.25 10.08
CA GLN A 52 23.27 -56.53 9.50
C GLN A 52 22.46 -55.26 9.25
N GLN A 53 22.44 -54.32 10.21
CA GLN A 53 21.78 -53.02 10.02
C GLN A 53 22.37 -52.22 8.87
N ILE A 54 23.69 -52.30 8.65
CA ILE A 54 24.34 -51.63 7.51
C ILE A 54 23.97 -52.34 6.21
N PHE A 55 23.96 -53.67 6.17
CA PHE A 55 23.54 -54.43 4.99
C PHE A 55 22.10 -54.11 4.59
N ASP A 56 21.16 -54.16 5.53
CA ASP A 56 19.74 -53.90 5.28
C ASP A 56 19.49 -52.48 4.73
N GLN A 57 20.26 -51.49 5.18
CA GLN A 57 20.09 -50.09 4.76
C GLN A 57 20.86 -49.71 3.49
N VAL A 58 22.04 -50.32 3.24
CA VAL A 58 22.91 -49.94 2.12
C VAL A 58 22.74 -50.87 0.92
N TRP A 59 22.41 -52.14 1.13
CA TRP A 59 22.23 -53.13 0.08
C TRP A 59 20.88 -53.84 0.23
N PRO A 60 19.75 -53.11 0.17
CA PRO A 60 18.44 -53.73 0.28
C PRO A 60 18.27 -54.73 -0.88
N ASN A 61 17.88 -55.96 -0.53
CA ASN A 61 17.62 -57.05 -1.49
C ASN A 61 18.84 -57.51 -2.31
N GLN A 62 20.08 -57.35 -1.81
CA GLN A 62 21.28 -57.88 -2.45
C GLN A 62 22.07 -58.76 -1.47
N VAL A 63 22.47 -59.95 -1.93
CA VAL A 63 23.38 -60.82 -1.17
C VAL A 63 24.81 -60.36 -1.46
N VAL A 64 25.40 -59.63 -0.51
CA VAL A 64 26.78 -59.15 -0.56
C VAL A 64 27.61 -59.80 0.53
N SER A 65 28.89 -60.02 0.28
CA SER A 65 29.80 -60.62 1.27
C SER A 65 30.26 -59.61 2.33
N ASP A 66 30.67 -60.11 3.50
CA ASP A 66 31.29 -59.31 4.57
C ASP A 66 32.52 -58.52 4.11
N ASP A 67 33.21 -59.02 3.07
CA ASP A 67 34.33 -58.32 2.44
C ASP A 67 33.90 -57.01 1.79
N ALA A 68 32.69 -56.92 1.24
CA ALA A 68 32.20 -55.70 0.61
C ALA A 68 32.06 -54.57 1.64
N LEU A 69 31.49 -54.87 2.81
CA LEU A 69 31.39 -53.91 3.92
C LEU A 69 32.77 -53.55 4.46
N THR A 70 33.65 -54.54 4.60
CA THR A 70 35.02 -54.31 5.10
C THR A 70 35.81 -53.39 4.15
N ARG A 71 35.71 -53.60 2.84
CA ARG A 71 36.31 -52.75 1.81
C ARG A 71 35.73 -51.33 1.83
N ALA A 72 34.40 -51.19 1.90
CA ALA A 72 33.75 -49.88 1.97
C ALA A 72 34.20 -49.08 3.22
N ILE A 73 34.34 -49.73 4.37
CA ILE A 73 34.85 -49.09 5.59
C ILE A 73 36.34 -48.73 5.47
N ALA A 74 37.16 -49.58 4.86
CA ALA A 74 38.58 -49.30 4.62
C ALA A 74 38.76 -48.10 3.69
N ASP A 75 37.98 -48.05 2.62
CA ASP A 75 37.99 -46.97 1.63
C ASP A 75 37.47 -45.65 2.21
N LEU A 76 36.41 -45.69 3.03
CA LEU A 76 35.98 -44.51 3.79
C LEU A 76 37.09 -44.00 4.73
N ARG A 77 37.81 -44.89 5.41
CA ARG A 77 38.92 -44.47 6.29
C ARG A 77 40.08 -43.85 5.51
N SER A 78 40.48 -44.44 4.40
CA SER A 78 41.60 -43.92 3.59
C SER A 78 41.26 -42.55 3.00
N GLN A 79 40.04 -42.36 2.49
CA GLN A 79 39.62 -41.11 1.86
C GLN A 79 39.34 -40.00 2.87
N LEU A 80 38.78 -40.31 4.05
CA LEU A 80 38.44 -39.29 5.06
C LEU A 80 39.62 -38.90 5.96
N LYS A 81 40.60 -39.79 6.17
CA LYS A 81 41.79 -39.52 6.99
C LYS A 81 42.57 -38.25 6.60
N PRO A 82 42.85 -37.95 5.32
CA PRO A 82 43.58 -36.73 4.95
C PRO A 82 42.77 -35.45 5.14
N LEU A 83 41.43 -35.54 5.22
CA LEU A 83 40.52 -34.39 5.32
C LEU A 83 40.12 -34.06 6.75
N SER A 84 40.54 -34.81 7.77
CA SER A 84 40.11 -34.54 9.14
C SER A 84 41.28 -34.63 10.09
N THR A 85 41.31 -33.69 11.03
CA THR A 85 42.29 -33.65 12.12
C THR A 85 41.94 -34.64 13.23
N TYR A 86 40.77 -35.30 13.17
CA TYR A 86 40.35 -36.29 14.16
C TYR A 86 41.09 -37.62 14.01
N SER A 87 41.64 -38.12 15.12
CA SER A 87 42.46 -39.33 15.16
C SER A 87 41.72 -40.62 14.77
N THR A 88 40.42 -40.71 15.03
CA THR A 88 39.60 -41.88 14.64
C THR A 88 38.15 -41.49 14.37
N LEU A 89 37.78 -41.45 13.09
CA LEU A 89 36.40 -41.15 12.65
C LEU A 89 35.47 -42.38 12.82
N ILE A 90 35.92 -43.55 12.36
CA ILE A 90 35.15 -44.81 12.38
C ILE A 90 35.85 -45.84 13.27
N LYS A 91 35.20 -46.21 14.38
CA LYS A 91 35.71 -47.25 15.31
C LYS A 91 35.08 -48.60 15.01
N THR A 92 35.91 -49.62 14.83
CA THR A 92 35.46 -51.03 14.72
C THR A 92 35.17 -51.57 16.11
N ARG A 93 34.00 -52.20 16.28
CA ARG A 93 33.67 -53.04 17.44
C ARG A 93 33.74 -54.50 16.98
N PRO A 94 34.78 -55.27 17.37
CA PRO A 94 34.93 -56.67 16.97
C PRO A 94 33.64 -57.46 17.23
N LYS A 95 33.25 -58.33 16.30
CA LYS A 95 32.02 -59.15 16.36
C LYS A 95 30.67 -58.42 16.35
N PHE A 96 30.63 -57.09 16.47
CA PHE A 96 29.39 -56.30 16.49
C PHE A 96 29.19 -55.43 15.25
N GLY A 97 30.15 -54.57 14.92
CA GLY A 97 29.98 -53.64 13.80
C GLY A 97 30.83 -52.39 13.90
N TYR A 98 30.27 -51.24 13.55
CA TYR A 98 31.00 -49.99 13.36
C TYR A 98 30.28 -48.82 14.04
N SER A 99 31.05 -47.83 14.48
CA SER A 99 30.50 -46.63 15.13
C SER A 99 31.22 -45.37 14.63
N TRP A 100 30.43 -44.34 14.34
CA TRP A 100 30.95 -43.00 14.09
C TRP A 100 31.19 -42.31 15.43
N GLN A 101 32.43 -41.90 15.69
CA GLN A 101 32.82 -41.32 16.98
C GLN A 101 32.54 -39.81 17.07
N PRO A 102 32.79 -38.99 16.04
CA PRO A 102 32.61 -37.55 16.18
C PRO A 102 31.14 -37.13 16.34
N VAL A 103 30.93 -36.00 17.01
CA VAL A 103 29.60 -35.38 17.15
C VAL A 103 29.13 -34.88 15.80
N VAL A 104 27.89 -35.23 15.44
CA VAL A 104 27.24 -34.83 14.20
C VAL A 104 26.26 -33.70 14.48
N ARG A 105 26.38 -32.60 13.73
CA ARG A 105 25.39 -31.52 13.71
C ARG A 105 24.70 -31.48 12.35
N PRO A 106 23.37 -31.65 12.28
CA PRO A 106 22.64 -31.44 11.04
C PRO A 106 22.66 -29.96 10.67
N LEU A 107 23.15 -29.65 9.47
CA LEU A 107 23.02 -28.33 8.86
C LEU A 107 21.73 -28.37 8.04
N SER A 108 20.63 -28.06 8.72
CA SER A 108 19.37 -27.75 8.07
C SER A 108 19.64 -26.56 7.15
N ALA A 109 19.41 -26.73 5.84
CA ALA A 109 19.30 -25.57 4.96
C ALA A 109 18.15 -24.74 5.53
N ASP A 110 18.48 -23.58 6.08
CA ASP A 110 17.55 -22.63 6.67
C ASP A 110 16.68 -22.03 5.58
N ASN A 111 15.74 -22.83 5.10
CA ASN A 111 14.75 -22.47 4.08
C ASN A 111 13.33 -22.66 4.63
N GLN A 112 13.19 -23.01 5.91
CA GLN A 112 11.92 -23.01 6.63
C GLN A 112 11.67 -21.71 7.39
N TYR A 113 12.70 -20.90 7.68
CA TYR A 113 12.44 -19.57 8.23
C TYR A 113 11.80 -18.64 7.20
N LYS A 114 12.09 -18.75 5.90
CA LYS A 114 11.62 -17.75 4.92
C LYS A 114 10.13 -17.77 4.58
N SER A 115 9.38 -18.87 4.70
CA SER A 115 7.98 -18.89 4.18
C SER A 115 6.91 -18.48 5.19
N ASN A 116 7.13 -18.70 6.50
CA ASN A 116 6.10 -18.45 7.51
C ASN A 116 6.17 -17.03 8.11
N TRP A 117 7.36 -16.51 8.40
CA TRP A 117 7.48 -15.13 8.91
C TRP A 117 7.10 -14.09 7.84
N LEU A 118 7.41 -14.32 6.56
CA LEU A 118 7.00 -13.42 5.47
C LEU A 118 5.48 -13.36 5.36
N ARG A 119 4.76 -14.48 5.56
CA ARG A 119 3.29 -14.48 5.61
C ARG A 119 2.75 -13.78 6.86
N THR A 120 3.36 -13.95 8.02
CA THR A 120 2.95 -13.25 9.24
C THR A 120 3.23 -11.75 9.13
N LEU A 121 4.37 -11.37 8.56
CA LEU A 121 4.83 -9.98 8.41
C LEU A 121 4.03 -9.27 7.31
N LEU A 122 3.73 -9.94 6.18
CA LEU A 122 2.84 -9.44 5.13
C LEU A 122 1.40 -9.26 5.65
N ARG A 123 0.92 -10.13 6.55
CA ARG A 123 -0.44 -10.05 7.11
C ARG A 123 -0.59 -8.94 8.17
N THR A 124 0.47 -8.64 8.92
CA THR A 124 0.48 -7.45 9.80
C THR A 124 0.67 -6.17 8.99
N LEU A 125 1.52 -6.17 7.96
CA LEU A 125 1.71 -4.99 7.09
C LEU A 125 0.43 -4.65 6.32
N SER A 126 -0.33 -5.64 5.83
CA SER A 126 -1.60 -5.39 5.12
C SER A 126 -2.64 -4.70 6.01
N GLY A 127 -2.63 -4.99 7.32
CA GLY A 127 -3.49 -4.31 8.29
C GLY A 127 -3.12 -2.84 8.44
N TYR A 128 -1.83 -2.53 8.58
CA TYR A 128 -1.36 -1.15 8.68
C TYR A 128 -1.56 -0.35 7.38
N ILE A 129 -1.38 -0.98 6.21
CA ILE A 129 -1.65 -0.33 4.92
C ILE A 129 -3.14 -0.01 4.77
N ALA A 130 -4.04 -0.94 5.12
CA ALA A 130 -5.47 -0.68 5.09
C ALA A 130 -5.88 0.45 6.06
N LEU A 131 -5.30 0.46 7.27
CA LEU A 131 -5.51 1.53 8.24
C LEU A 131 -4.99 2.89 7.73
N PHE A 132 -3.84 2.90 7.07
CA PHE A 132 -3.26 4.11 6.48
C PHE A 132 -4.14 4.65 5.35
N ILE A 133 -4.61 3.81 4.44
CA ILE A 133 -5.53 4.21 3.37
C ILE A 133 -6.83 4.77 3.96
N LEU A 134 -7.37 4.13 5.02
CA LEU A 134 -8.56 4.59 5.71
C LEU A 134 -8.32 5.95 6.40
N ALA A 135 -7.19 6.12 7.07
CA ALA A 135 -6.80 7.39 7.70
C ALA A 135 -6.62 8.50 6.65
N VAL A 136 -5.96 8.22 5.53
CA VAL A 136 -5.82 9.16 4.41
C VAL A 136 -7.18 9.52 3.83
N GLY A 137 -8.07 8.54 3.65
CA GLY A 137 -9.44 8.79 3.18
C GLY A 137 -10.25 9.67 4.14
N LEU A 138 -10.12 9.43 5.46
CA LEU A 138 -10.75 10.27 6.49
C LEU A 138 -10.20 11.69 6.50
N VAL A 139 -8.87 11.85 6.44
CA VAL A 139 -8.22 13.17 6.38
C VAL A 139 -8.64 13.90 5.10
N TYR A 140 -8.65 13.20 3.96
CA TYR A 140 -9.08 13.78 2.69
C TYR A 140 -10.55 14.20 2.74
N GLY A 141 -11.45 13.36 3.27
CA GLY A 141 -12.86 13.71 3.45
C GLY A 141 -13.07 14.88 4.40
N PHE A 142 -12.29 14.95 5.49
CA PHE A 142 -12.31 16.06 6.43
C PHE A 142 -11.83 17.37 5.80
N LEU A 143 -10.70 17.35 5.08
CA LEU A 143 -10.20 18.51 4.36
C LEU A 143 -11.19 18.96 3.28
N TYR A 144 -11.75 18.01 2.52
CA TYR A 144 -12.77 18.32 1.52
C TYR A 144 -13.99 19.00 2.14
N TRP A 145 -14.45 18.52 3.30
CA TRP A 145 -15.54 19.16 4.04
C TRP A 145 -15.16 20.55 4.56
N GLN A 146 -13.97 20.71 5.13
CA GLN A 146 -13.50 21.98 5.71
C GLN A 146 -13.32 23.09 4.68
N PHE A 147 -12.93 22.73 3.45
CA PHE A 147 -12.71 23.68 2.35
C PHE A 147 -13.86 23.74 1.35
N LYS A 148 -14.97 23.02 1.60
CA LYS A 148 -16.17 23.15 0.78
C LYS A 148 -16.83 24.49 1.09
N SER A 149 -16.68 25.45 0.17
CA SER A 149 -17.40 26.71 0.22
C SER A 149 -18.90 26.45 0.12
N GLU A 150 -19.69 27.02 1.04
CA GLU A 150 -21.14 27.08 0.86
C GLU A 150 -21.45 28.12 -0.22
N PRO A 151 -22.35 27.82 -1.17
CA PRO A 151 -22.70 28.75 -2.22
C PRO A 151 -23.31 30.02 -1.62
N VAL A 152 -22.87 31.18 -2.10
CA VAL A 152 -23.30 32.48 -1.58
C VAL A 152 -24.70 32.79 -2.09
N ALA A 153 -25.65 32.99 -1.17
CA ALA A 153 -27.01 33.40 -1.53
C ALA A 153 -27.06 34.91 -1.83
N LEU A 154 -27.66 35.26 -2.96
CA LEU A 154 -27.87 36.64 -3.42
C LEU A 154 -29.33 36.92 -3.77
N VAL A 155 -29.71 38.19 -3.77
CA VAL A 155 -31.03 38.66 -4.25
C VAL A 155 -30.79 39.67 -5.36
N ILE A 156 -31.46 39.51 -6.50
CA ILE A 156 -31.48 40.50 -7.56
C ILE A 156 -32.71 41.36 -7.34
N LEU A 157 -32.52 42.67 -7.12
CA LEU A 157 -33.61 43.61 -6.99
C LEU A 157 -34.12 44.02 -8.37
N PRO A 158 -35.43 44.25 -8.52
CA PRO A 158 -36.03 44.62 -9.80
C PRO A 158 -35.34 45.87 -10.33
N THR A 159 -34.94 45.82 -11.61
CA THR A 159 -34.22 46.94 -12.23
C THR A 159 -35.07 48.21 -12.23
N GLU A 160 -34.54 49.30 -11.69
CA GLU A 160 -35.12 50.63 -11.88
C GLU A 160 -34.84 51.10 -13.30
N THR A 161 -35.83 50.99 -14.21
CA THR A 161 -35.65 51.33 -15.62
C THR A 161 -36.61 52.41 -16.11
N THR A 162 -36.10 53.37 -16.88
CA THR A 162 -36.92 54.30 -17.68
C THR A 162 -37.39 53.69 -19.01
N GLN A 163 -36.85 52.52 -19.39
CA GLN A 163 -37.13 51.81 -20.64
C GLN A 163 -37.43 50.31 -20.40
N PRO A 164 -38.69 49.85 -20.51
CA PRO A 164 -39.10 48.49 -20.13
C PRO A 164 -38.65 47.36 -21.09
N ASN A 165 -38.01 47.66 -22.22
CA ASN A 165 -37.63 46.65 -23.23
C ASN A 165 -36.32 45.90 -22.91
N TRP A 166 -35.63 46.28 -21.84
CA TRP A 166 -34.34 45.72 -21.44
C TRP A 166 -34.55 44.76 -20.28
N ALA A 167 -34.35 43.46 -20.53
CA ALA A 167 -34.49 42.41 -19.52
C ALA A 167 -33.19 42.25 -18.70
N VAL A 168 -32.80 43.29 -17.98
CA VAL A 168 -31.57 43.33 -17.16
C VAL A 168 -31.63 42.26 -16.06
N ASP A 169 -32.75 42.14 -15.35
CA ASP A 169 -32.97 41.11 -14.32
C ASP A 169 -32.75 39.69 -14.87
N ALA A 170 -33.29 39.41 -16.07
CA ALA A 170 -33.16 38.11 -16.71
C ALA A 170 -31.70 37.82 -17.13
N ALA A 171 -30.96 38.84 -17.57
CA ALA A 171 -29.55 38.72 -17.90
C ALA A 171 -28.70 38.42 -16.65
N LEU A 172 -28.98 39.07 -15.52
CA LEU A 172 -28.35 38.81 -14.23
C LEU A 172 -28.71 37.41 -13.71
N GLN A 173 -29.98 37.01 -13.75
CA GLN A 173 -30.43 35.67 -13.35
C GLN A 173 -29.74 34.57 -14.17
N GLN A 174 -29.63 34.75 -15.49
CA GLN A 174 -28.92 33.80 -16.36
C GLN A 174 -27.42 33.75 -16.08
N ALA A 175 -26.81 34.87 -15.70
CA ALA A 175 -25.41 34.92 -15.32
C ALA A 175 -25.18 34.16 -14.00
N VAL A 176 -26.05 34.33 -13.00
CA VAL A 176 -25.97 33.61 -11.73
C VAL A 176 -26.17 32.11 -11.90
N LEU A 177 -27.16 31.69 -12.70
CA LEU A 177 -27.41 30.27 -13.00
C LEU A 177 -26.24 29.54 -13.69
N LYS A 178 -25.28 30.28 -14.25
CA LYS A 178 -24.07 29.74 -14.88
C LYS A 178 -22.86 29.68 -13.95
N THR A 179 -22.99 30.19 -12.73
CA THR A 179 -21.91 30.27 -11.74
C THR A 179 -22.20 29.33 -10.58
N ASP A 180 -21.40 28.28 -10.41
CA ASP A 180 -21.65 27.19 -9.44
C ASP A 180 -21.61 27.64 -7.97
N ASP A 181 -20.91 28.73 -7.67
CA ASP A 181 -20.69 29.23 -6.30
C ASP A 181 -21.76 30.23 -5.82
N LEU A 182 -22.76 30.53 -6.63
CA LEU A 182 -23.80 31.51 -6.34
C LEU A 182 -25.20 30.88 -6.41
N ASN A 183 -26.04 31.19 -5.42
CA ASN A 183 -27.46 30.90 -5.46
C ASN A 183 -28.24 32.20 -5.45
N TYR A 184 -29.32 32.31 -6.22
CA TYR A 184 -30.23 33.45 -6.11
C TYR A 184 -31.55 33.06 -5.46
N LEU A 185 -32.10 33.98 -4.66
CA LEU A 185 -33.43 33.82 -4.08
C LEU A 185 -34.50 34.16 -5.12
N SER A 186 -35.55 33.34 -5.21
CA SER A 186 -36.64 33.60 -6.16
C SER A 186 -37.33 34.95 -5.87
N ASP A 187 -37.71 35.67 -6.93
CA ASP A 187 -38.42 36.95 -6.83
C ASP A 187 -39.70 36.86 -5.99
N HIS A 188 -40.39 35.71 -6.03
CA HIS A 188 -41.60 35.47 -5.23
C HIS A 188 -41.33 35.50 -3.73
N ALA A 189 -40.19 34.98 -3.29
CA ALA A 189 -39.79 35.01 -1.88
C ALA A 189 -39.43 36.43 -1.43
N PHE A 190 -38.89 37.26 -2.34
CA PHE A 190 -38.66 38.67 -2.08
C PHE A 190 -39.98 39.43 -1.90
N TYR A 191 -40.91 39.32 -2.85
CA TYR A 191 -42.19 40.03 -2.81
C TYR A 191 -43.15 39.55 -1.72
N ALA A 192 -42.95 38.34 -1.19
CA ALA A 192 -43.73 37.85 -0.06
C ALA A 192 -43.50 38.67 1.22
N HIS A 193 -42.33 39.30 1.36
CA HIS A 193 -42.02 40.16 2.49
C HIS A 193 -42.45 41.61 2.23
N LYS A 194 -43.27 42.17 3.12
CA LYS A 194 -43.71 43.57 3.08
C LYS A 194 -42.97 44.37 4.16
N GLY A 195 -41.79 44.89 3.87
CA GLY A 195 -40.96 45.61 4.84
C GLY A 195 -39.58 45.96 4.30
N ASN A 196 -38.73 46.55 5.15
CA ASN A 196 -37.33 46.79 4.80
C ASN A 196 -36.63 45.42 4.59
N PRO A 197 -36.07 45.15 3.40
CA PRO A 197 -35.41 43.87 3.13
C PRO A 197 -34.16 43.64 4.00
N TYR A 198 -33.56 44.70 4.53
CA TYR A 198 -32.36 44.66 5.35
C TYR A 198 -32.70 44.76 6.85
N PRO A 199 -32.11 43.92 7.73
CA PRO A 199 -31.25 42.76 7.47
C PRO A 199 -32.02 41.44 7.32
N TYR A 200 -33.36 41.50 7.15
CA TYR A 200 -34.26 40.35 7.22
C TYR A 200 -33.81 39.17 6.33
N PHE A 201 -33.55 39.42 5.05
CA PHE A 201 -33.17 38.33 4.12
C PHE A 201 -31.80 37.71 4.44
N SER A 202 -30.91 38.47 5.07
CA SER A 202 -29.64 37.92 5.54
C SER A 202 -29.84 36.96 6.71
N HIS A 203 -30.70 37.31 7.66
CA HIS A 203 -30.98 36.46 8.81
C HIS A 203 -31.83 35.23 8.47
N GLU A 204 -32.87 35.40 7.65
CA GLU A 204 -33.85 34.33 7.40
C GLU A 204 -33.43 33.40 6.27
N PHE A 205 -32.76 33.92 5.24
CA PHE A 205 -32.41 33.17 4.02
C PHE A 205 -30.90 33.09 3.77
N GLY A 206 -30.07 33.59 4.69
CA GLY A 206 -28.61 33.57 4.55
C GLY A 206 -28.09 34.42 3.38
N VAL A 207 -28.91 35.35 2.87
CA VAL A 207 -28.51 36.23 1.77
C VAL A 207 -27.31 37.08 2.22
N ARG A 208 -26.23 37.05 1.43
CA ARG A 208 -25.03 37.85 1.69
C ARG A 208 -25.06 39.16 0.91
N TRP A 209 -25.54 39.10 -0.33
CA TRP A 209 -25.48 40.21 -1.27
C TRP A 209 -26.83 40.51 -1.91
N PHE A 210 -27.14 41.79 -2.04
CA PHE A 210 -28.18 42.29 -2.92
C PHE A 210 -27.53 42.92 -4.15
N ILE A 211 -28.11 42.67 -5.31
CA ILE A 211 -27.74 43.30 -6.57
C ILE A 211 -28.82 44.30 -6.92
N GLU A 212 -28.45 45.58 -6.88
CA GLU A 212 -29.28 46.68 -7.32
C GLU A 212 -28.87 47.05 -8.74
N SER A 213 -29.85 47.21 -9.62
CA SER A 213 -29.60 47.58 -11.00
C SER A 213 -30.50 48.74 -11.40
N LYS A 214 -29.90 49.71 -12.08
CA LYS A 214 -30.60 50.90 -12.57
C LYS A 214 -30.23 51.15 -14.01
N LEU A 215 -31.22 51.34 -14.88
CA LEU A 215 -31.02 51.64 -16.28
C LEU A 215 -31.67 52.97 -16.63
N ASP A 216 -30.85 53.98 -16.88
CA ASP A 216 -31.31 55.31 -17.31
C ASP A 216 -30.56 55.78 -18.56
N ASN A 217 -31.28 56.11 -19.63
CA ASN A 217 -30.72 56.61 -20.89
C ASN A 217 -29.49 55.80 -21.38
N ASN A 218 -29.64 54.47 -21.39
CA ASN A 218 -28.61 53.49 -21.75
C ASN A 218 -27.42 53.37 -20.77
N ALA A 219 -27.36 54.16 -19.70
CA ALA A 219 -26.42 53.95 -18.61
C ALA A 219 -26.99 52.89 -17.66
N LEU A 220 -26.35 51.72 -17.62
CA LEU A 220 -26.60 50.67 -16.63
C LEU A 220 -25.66 50.89 -15.44
N THR A 221 -26.25 51.13 -14.27
CA THR A 221 -25.56 51.09 -12.99
C THR A 221 -25.85 49.74 -12.33
N LEU A 222 -24.79 49.04 -11.92
CA LEU A 222 -24.87 47.82 -11.10
C LEU A 222 -24.23 48.09 -9.75
N GLN A 223 -24.95 47.78 -8.69
CA GLN A 223 -24.53 47.98 -7.31
C GLN A 223 -24.60 46.67 -6.54
N LEU A 224 -23.57 46.45 -5.73
CA LEU A 224 -23.48 45.33 -4.81
C LEU A 224 -23.68 45.86 -3.39
N VAL A 225 -24.71 45.38 -2.72
CA VAL A 225 -25.14 45.86 -1.40
C VAL A 225 -25.04 44.73 -0.39
N ASP A 226 -24.42 44.99 0.77
CA ASP A 226 -24.36 44.01 1.87
C ASP A 226 -25.75 43.82 2.49
N ALA A 227 -26.24 42.59 2.44
CA ALA A 227 -27.56 42.21 2.95
C ALA A 227 -27.77 42.42 4.45
N ARG A 228 -26.69 42.56 5.23
CA ARG A 228 -26.74 42.80 6.69
C ARG A 228 -26.76 44.28 7.05
N THR A 229 -26.04 45.09 6.28
CA THR A 229 -25.78 46.49 6.64
C THR A 229 -26.45 47.50 5.73
N ALA A 230 -27.01 47.05 4.60
CA ALA A 230 -27.52 47.90 3.52
C ALA A 230 -26.45 48.87 2.96
N LEU A 231 -25.16 48.56 3.13
CA LEU A 231 -24.07 49.36 2.60
C LEU A 231 -23.76 48.93 1.16
N VAL A 232 -23.72 49.89 0.25
CA VAL A 232 -23.19 49.68 -1.10
C VAL A 232 -21.68 49.50 -0.98
N ILE A 233 -21.20 48.30 -1.27
CA ILE A 233 -19.77 47.95 -1.18
C ILE A 233 -19.05 48.12 -2.50
N TYR A 234 -19.79 48.06 -3.61
CA TYR A 234 -19.26 48.22 -4.95
C TYR A 234 -20.34 48.78 -5.89
N SER A 235 -19.93 49.62 -6.83
CA SER A 235 -20.80 50.21 -7.84
C SER A 235 -20.00 50.37 -9.14
N GLU A 236 -20.58 49.97 -10.25
CA GLU A 236 -20.06 50.21 -11.59
C GLU A 236 -21.14 50.78 -12.50
N GLU A 237 -20.72 51.57 -13.49
CA GLU A 237 -21.62 52.19 -14.46
C GLU A 237 -21.09 51.93 -15.88
N HIS A 238 -21.99 51.52 -16.77
CA HIS A 238 -21.67 51.15 -18.13
C HIS A 238 -22.73 51.65 -19.11
N SER A 239 -22.31 52.31 -20.18
CA SER A 239 -23.18 52.61 -21.31
C SER A 239 -23.43 51.34 -22.11
N ILE A 240 -24.69 51.01 -22.40
CA ILE A 240 -25.07 49.81 -23.13
C ILE A 240 -25.87 50.17 -24.37
N GLU A 241 -25.41 49.70 -25.52
CA GLU A 241 -26.09 49.94 -26.80
C GLU A 241 -26.80 48.68 -27.31
N THR A 242 -26.36 47.49 -26.88
CA THR A 242 -26.85 46.21 -27.39
C THR A 242 -27.20 45.21 -26.28
N LYS A 243 -28.12 44.27 -26.56
CA LYS A 243 -28.49 43.19 -25.63
C LYS A 243 -27.35 42.21 -25.35
N ASP A 244 -26.46 42.01 -26.31
CA ASP A 244 -25.28 41.15 -26.14
C ASP A 244 -24.28 41.78 -25.17
N GLU A 245 -24.10 43.10 -25.27
CA GLU A 245 -23.27 43.85 -24.33
C GLU A 245 -23.86 43.83 -22.92
N LEU A 246 -25.17 43.98 -22.76
CA LEU A 246 -25.85 43.78 -21.48
C LEU A 246 -25.55 42.41 -20.88
N THR A 247 -25.70 41.35 -21.67
CA THR A 247 -25.49 39.98 -21.20
C THR A 247 -24.04 39.73 -20.82
N ARG A 248 -23.10 40.31 -21.56
CA ARG A 248 -21.67 40.25 -21.25
C ARG A 248 -21.35 40.99 -19.96
N LYS A 249 -21.87 42.20 -19.78
CA LYS A 249 -21.66 43.02 -18.58
C LYS A 249 -22.27 42.40 -17.33
N ALA A 250 -23.50 41.90 -17.42
CA ALA A 250 -24.12 41.13 -16.34
C ALA A 250 -23.24 39.93 -15.93
N ARG A 251 -22.64 39.22 -16.89
CA ARG A 251 -21.75 38.08 -16.61
C ARG A 251 -20.44 38.51 -15.94
N GLU A 252 -19.79 39.56 -16.46
CA GLU A 252 -18.57 40.12 -15.87
C GLU A 252 -18.79 40.52 -14.40
N PHE A 253 -19.91 41.20 -14.13
CA PHE A 253 -20.29 41.60 -12.77
C PHE A 253 -20.55 40.41 -11.85
N ILE A 254 -21.35 39.42 -12.29
CA ILE A 254 -21.63 38.23 -11.47
C ILE A 254 -20.37 37.41 -11.20
N GLN A 255 -19.46 37.33 -12.16
CA GLN A 255 -18.17 36.67 -11.96
C GLN A 255 -17.34 37.38 -10.89
N PHE A 256 -17.29 38.72 -10.93
CA PHE A 256 -16.67 39.51 -9.87
C PHE A 256 -17.31 39.23 -8.49
N VAL A 257 -18.64 39.14 -8.41
CA VAL A 257 -19.35 38.82 -7.15
C VAL A 257 -19.00 37.44 -6.61
N ALA A 258 -18.79 36.45 -7.48
CA ALA A 258 -18.44 35.08 -7.09
C ALA A 258 -17.03 34.97 -6.48
N GLU A 259 -16.13 35.90 -6.81
CA GLU A 259 -14.74 35.92 -6.33
C GLU A 259 -14.59 36.59 -4.93
N LEU A 260 -15.67 37.14 -4.34
CA LEU A 260 -15.72 37.89 -3.06
C LEU A 260 -16.09 37.06 -1.81
#